data_AF-A0A354P5H3-F1
#
_entry.id   AF-A0A354P5H3-F1
#
_cell.length_a   1.000
_cell.length_b   1.000
_cell.length_c   1.000
_cell.angle_alpha   90.00
_cell.angle_beta   90.00
_cell.angle_gamma   90.00
#
_symmetry.space_group_name_H-M   'P 1'
#
loop_
_entity.id
_entity.type
_entity.pdbx_description
1 polymer ?
#
loop_
_entity_poly.entity_id
_entity_poly.type
_entity_poly.pdbx_seq_one_letter_code
_entity_poly.pdbx_strand_id
1 'polypeptide(L)'
;EAYRLRWLIELFFRMMKQLLGCRHLLSTKHGGVEIQMYLAIIACLLILIYTGGQPTKRTYEMICFYLLGWASLEELESHIEKLKPKSA
;
A
#
# COMPACT_ATOMS: atom_id res chain seq x y z
N GLU A 1 15.83 11.79 16.86
CA GLU A 1 15.40 11.25 15.55
C GLU A 1 14.80 9.86 15.62
N ALA A 2 15.37 8.93 16.41
CA ALA A 2 14.83 7.58 16.61
C ALA A 2 13.34 7.53 17.01
N TYR A 3 12.85 8.48 17.81
CA TYR A 3 11.44 8.56 18.20
C TYR A 3 10.48 8.89 17.04
N ARG A 4 10.91 9.65 16.03
CA ARG A 4 10.10 9.93 14.82
C ARG A 4 9.99 8.69 13.93
N LEU A 5 11.06 7.91 13.83
CA LEU A 5 11.10 6.68 13.04
C LEU A 5 10.21 5.58 13.64
N ARG A 6 9.99 5.59 14.96
CA ARG A 6 9.10 4.64 15.65
C ARG A 6 7.66 4.71 15.12
N TRP A 7 7.14 5.92 14.96
CA TRP A 7 5.80 6.14 14.39
C TRP A 7 5.70 5.70 12.94
N LEU A 8 6.77 5.90 12.17
CA LEU A 8 6.83 5.50 10.76
C LEU A 8 6.81 3.97 10.62
N ILE A 9 7.55 3.26 11.49
CA ILE A 9 7.53 1.80 11.58
C ILE A 9 6.14 1.29 12.01
N GLU A 10 5.49 1.91 13.00
CA GLU A 10 4.13 1.54 13.40
C GLU A 10 3.11 1.77 12.29
N LEU A 11 3.21 2.89 11.57
CA LEU A 11 2.35 3.19 10.44
C LEU A 11 2.55 2.18 9.31
N PHE A 12 3.79 1.78 9.07
CA PHE A 12 4.13 0.71 8.13
C PHE A 12 3.49 -0.63 8.54
N PHE A 13 3.66 -1.08 9.78
CA PHE A 13 3.04 -2.33 10.25
C PHE A 13 1.51 -2.26 10.29
N ARG A 14 0.94 -1.09 10.57
CA ARG A 14 -0.52 -0.86 10.49
C ARG A 14 -1.00 -1.02 9.06
N MET A 15 -0.33 -0.37 8.11
CA MET A 15 -0.63 -0.48 6.68
C MET A 15 -0.47 -1.91 6.19
N MET A 16 0.60 -2.62 6.55
CA MET A 16 0.77 -4.03 6.17
C MET A 16 -0.38 -4.92 6.66
N LYS A 17 -0.85 -4.74 7.90
CA LYS A 17 -1.95 -5.55 8.44
C LYS A 17 -3.33 -5.16 7.87
N GLN A 18 -3.52 -3.88 7.55
CA GLN A 18 -4.83 -3.32 7.17
C GLN A 18 -5.06 -3.27 5.66
N LEU A 19 -4.05 -2.84 4.87
CA LEU A 19 -4.14 -2.78 3.40
C LEU A 19 -3.85 -4.15 2.78
N LEU A 20 -2.68 -4.72 3.06
CA LEU A 20 -2.26 -5.97 2.41
C LEU A 20 -3.00 -7.21 2.94
N GLY A 21 -3.80 -7.07 3.99
CA GLY A 21 -4.60 -8.18 4.52
C GLY A 21 -3.78 -9.30 5.18
N CYS A 22 -2.48 -9.10 5.40
CA CYS A 22 -1.56 -10.04 6.05
C CYS A 22 -1.82 -10.20 7.57
N ARG A 23 -3.07 -10.45 7.96
CA ARG A 23 -3.43 -10.84 9.34
C ARG A 23 -3.00 -12.27 9.64
N HIS A 24 -2.93 -13.10 8.60
CA HIS A 24 -2.38 -14.44 8.64
C HIS A 24 -1.24 -14.53 7.62
N LEU A 25 -0.12 -15.13 8.03
CA LEU A 25 1.00 -15.41 7.13
C LEU A 25 0.55 -16.43 6.09
N LEU A 26 0.81 -16.16 4.80
CA LEU A 26 0.52 -17.12 3.71
C LEU A 26 1.36 -18.40 3.81
N SER A 27 2.51 -18.29 4.47
CA SER A 27 3.43 -19.38 4.73
C SER A 27 4.16 -19.13 6.04
N THR A 28 4.29 -20.16 6.87
CA THR A 28 5.00 -20.12 8.15
C THR A 28 6.48 -20.53 8.03
N LYS A 29 6.93 -20.90 6.82
CA LYS A 29 8.35 -21.17 6.54
C LYS A 29 9.13 -19.86 6.44
N HIS A 30 10.37 -19.86 6.92
CA HIS A 30 11.24 -18.68 6.94
C HIS A 30 11.29 -17.95 5.59
N GLY A 31 11.63 -18.65 4.50
CA GLY A 31 11.67 -18.06 3.16
C GLY A 31 10.32 -17.54 2.65
N GLY A 32 9.22 -18.16 3.07
CA GLY A 32 7.87 -17.70 2.72
C GLY A 32 7.51 -16.39 3.42
N VAL A 33 7.95 -16.21 4.66
CA VAL A 33 7.78 -14.96 5.42
C VAL A 33 8.68 -13.86 4.87
N GLU A 34 9.92 -14.18 4.51
CA GLU A 34 10.85 -13.22 3.89
C GLU A 34 10.28 -12.63 2.60
N ILE A 35 9.80 -13.49 1.69
CA ILE A 35 9.21 -13.05 0.42
C ILE A 35 7.97 -12.18 0.65
N GLN A 36 7.08 -12.58 1.58
CA GLN A 36 5.91 -11.77 1.94
C GLN A 36 6.32 -10.39 2.47
N MET A 37 7.36 -10.33 3.29
CA MET A 37 7.86 -9.08 3.85
C MET A 37 8.43 -8.18 2.76
N TYR A 38 9.27 -8.71 1.86
CA TYR A 38 9.84 -7.95 0.76
C TYR A 38 8.77 -7.43 -0.20
N LEU A 39 7.82 -8.28 -0.60
CA LEU A 39 6.71 -7.87 -1.47
C LEU A 39 5.85 -6.78 -0.82
N ALA A 40 5.55 -6.91 0.47
CA ALA A 40 4.78 -5.92 1.20
C ALA A 40 5.50 -4.56 1.25
N ILE A 41 6.80 -4.55 1.49
CA ILE A 41 7.61 -3.32 1.46
C ILE A 41 7.57 -2.68 0.07
N ILE A 42 7.81 -3.46 -0.99
CA ILE A 42 7.82 -2.96 -2.37
C ILE A 42 6.45 -2.39 -2.74
N ALA A 43 5.36 -3.11 -2.47
CA ALA A 43 4.01 -2.65 -2.74
C ALA A 43 3.71 -1.33 -2.02
N CYS A 44 4.06 -1.23 -0.73
CA CYS A 44 3.88 0.00 0.04
C CYS A 44 4.68 1.18 -0.52
N LEU A 45 5.92 0.97 -0.93
CA LEU A 45 6.75 2.02 -1.56
C LEU A 45 6.16 2.47 -2.89
N LEU A 46 5.72 1.54 -3.73
CA LEU A 46 5.11 1.86 -5.02
C LEU A 46 3.83 2.68 -4.85
N ILE A 47 2.96 2.30 -3.90
CA ILE A 47 1.73 3.05 -3.62
C ILE A 47 2.05 4.46 -3.11
N LEU A 48 3.06 4.62 -2.23
CA LEU A 48 3.48 5.93 -1.73
C LEU A 48 4.01 6.84 -2.84
N ILE A 49 4.90 6.31 -3.69
CA ILE A 49 5.47 7.04 -4.83
C ILE A 49 4.35 7.46 -5.80
N TYR A 50 3.43 6.55 -6.11
CA TYR A 50 2.40 6.78 -7.11
C TYR A 50 1.27 7.70 -6.61
N THR A 51 0.90 7.61 -5.32
CA THR A 51 -0.15 8.45 -4.73
C THR A 51 0.38 9.84 -4.34
N GLY A 52 1.69 9.99 -4.11
CA GLY A 52 2.29 11.25 -3.63
C GLY A 52 1.81 11.70 -2.24
N GLY A 53 1.09 10.83 -1.53
CA GLY A 53 0.41 11.12 -0.27
C GLY A 53 0.08 9.83 0.50
N GLN A 54 -0.60 9.96 1.64
CA GLN A 54 -0.94 8.79 2.45
C GLN A 54 -1.92 7.87 1.72
N PRO A 55 -1.59 6.56 1.56
CA PRO A 55 -2.47 5.63 0.88
C PRO A 55 -3.75 5.41 1.69
N THR A 56 -4.89 5.64 1.04
CA THR A 56 -6.20 5.31 1.62
C THR A 56 -6.59 3.88 1.25
N LYS A 57 -7.47 3.27 2.05
CA LYS A 57 -8.01 1.93 1.76
C LYS A 57 -8.62 1.85 0.35
N ARG A 58 -9.27 2.93 -0.09
CA ARG A 58 -9.92 3.02 -1.39
C ARG A 58 -8.92 3.06 -2.55
N THR A 59 -7.79 3.74 -2.36
CA THR A 59 -6.67 3.74 -3.32
C THR A 59 -6.13 2.33 -3.51
N TYR A 60 -5.96 1.59 -2.41
CA TYR A 60 -5.53 0.19 -2.47
C TYR A 60 -6.54 -0.71 -3.19
N GLU A 61 -7.84 -0.57 -2.89
CA GLU A 61 -8.91 -1.32 -3.56
C GLU A 61 -8.93 -1.02 -5.08
N MET A 62 -8.77 0.24 -5.50
CA MET A 62 -8.70 0.56 -6.93
C MET A 62 -7.47 -0.01 -7.62
N ILE A 63 -6.32 -0.02 -6.95
CA ILE A 63 -5.12 -0.67 -7.49
C ILE A 63 -5.36 -2.17 -7.65
N CYS A 64 -6.00 -2.82 -6.68
CA CYS A 64 -6.39 -4.24 -6.81
C CYS A 64 -7.34 -4.46 -7.98
N PHE A 65 -8.35 -3.61 -8.18
CA PHE A 65 -9.25 -3.73 -9.33
C PHE A 65 -8.53 -3.56 -10.66
N TYR A 66 -7.60 -2.62 -10.77
CA TYR A 66 -6.76 -2.49 -11.97
C TYR A 66 -5.91 -3.75 -12.22
N LEU A 67 -5.24 -4.27 -11.18
CA LEU A 67 -4.40 -5.47 -11.29
C LEU A 67 -5.19 -6.74 -11.62
N LEU A 68 -6.46 -6.83 -11.19
CA LEU A 68 -7.38 -7.92 -11.54
C LEU A 68 -8.03 -7.73 -12.93
N GLY A 69 -7.77 -6.62 -13.61
CA GLY A 69 -8.36 -6.28 -14.90
C GLY A 69 -9.82 -5.83 -14.82
N TRP A 70 -10.31 -5.47 -13.63
CA TRP A 70 -11.67 -4.98 -13.39
C TRP A 70 -11.80 -3.47 -13.59
N ALA A 71 -10.67 -2.74 -13.60
CA ALA A 71 -10.62 -1.31 -13.87
C ALA A 71 -9.56 -1.00 -14.92
N SER A 72 -9.79 0.02 -15.76
CA SER A 72 -8.79 0.50 -16.71
C SER A 72 -7.75 1.41 -16.04
N LEU A 73 -6.63 1.66 -16.74
CA LEU A 73 -5.60 2.59 -16.27
C LEU A 73 -6.17 4.00 -16.09
N GLU A 74 -7.04 4.45 -17.01
CA GLU A 74 -7.67 5.78 -16.99
C GLU A 74 -8.59 5.96 -15.76
N GLU A 75 -9.31 4.90 -15.36
CA GLU A 75 -10.14 4.93 -14.15
C GLU A 75 -9.30 5.03 -12.88
N LEU A 76 -8.16 4.33 -12.85
CA LEU A 76 -7.20 4.39 -11.74
C LEU A 76 -6.56 5.78 -11.64
N GLU A 77 -6.12 6.35 -12.77
CA GLU A 77 -5.53 7.69 -12.81
C GLU A 77 -6.54 8.75 -12.37
N SER A 78 -7.79 8.70 -12.86
CA SER A 78 -8.86 9.60 -12.42
C SER A 78 -9.14 9.49 -10.92
N HIS A 79 -9.08 8.27 -10.35
CA HIS A 79 -9.22 8.08 -8.91
C HIS A 79 -8.08 8.76 -8.13
N ILE A 80 -6.85 8.67 -8.63
CA ILE A 80 -5.68 9.25 -7.98
C ILE A 80 -5.65 10.77 -8.11
N GLU A 81 -6.08 11.32 -9.25
CA GLU A 81 -6.21 12.77 -9.41
C GLU A 81 -7.21 13.38 -8.43
N LYS A 82 -8.31 12.68 -8.12
CA LYS A 82 -9.28 13.09 -7.10
C LYS A 82 -8.70 13.08 -5.68
N LEU A 83 -7.62 12.32 -5.44
CA LEU A 83 -6.95 12.23 -4.15
C LEU A 83 -5.84 13.27 -3.97
N LYS A 84 -5.34 13.88 -5.05
CA LYS A 84 -4.41 15.01 -4.93
C LYS A 84 -5.15 16.13 -4.19
N PRO A 85 -4.61 16.67 -3.08
CA PRO A 85 -5.21 17.83 -2.46
C PRO A 85 -5.27 18.91 -3.53
N LYS A 86 -6.46 19.51 -3.74
CA LYS A 86 -6.60 20.72 -4.54
C LYS A 86 -5.57 21.69 -3.99
N SER A 87 -4.49 21.92 -4.74
CA SER A 87 -3.52 22.95 -4.41
C SER A 87 -4.32 24.24 -4.23
N ALA A 88 -4.36 24.72 -2.99
CA ALA A 88 -4.94 26.01 -2.64
C ALA A 88 -4.11 27.12 -3.27
#